data_AF-A0A165WW81-F1
#
_entry.id   AF-A0A165WW81-F1
#
_cell.length_a   1.000
_cell.length_b   1.000
_cell.length_c   1.000
_cell.angle_alpha   90.00
_cell.angle_beta   90.00
_cell.angle_gamma   90.00
#
_symmetry.space_group_name_H-M   'P 1'
#
loop_
_entity.id
_entity.type
_entity.pdbx_description
1 polymer ?
#
loop_
_entity_poly.entity_id
_entity_poly.type
_entity_poly.pdbx_seq_one_letter_code
_entity_poly.pdbx_strand_id
1 'polypeptide(L)'
;MIFNERKPPKNRSIVLAIQLSAVGPEVSSQNVGKYYANRLAKEEGRPRAQTKTPEQISLLEEAFAEDMYPTTARFIVLVHETDLKKTQVSAWFAYQRDKIEREGGDLFSSNFSGDGIEASARGNAASPMWRKYKKDPEGYYQEMLEEVGRGMASED
;
A
#
# COMPACT_ATOMS: atom_id res chain seq x y z
N MET A 1 36.96 -17.80 8.93
CA MET A 1 35.99 -16.75 8.57
C MET A 1 35.18 -17.25 7.38
N ILE A 2 33.87 -17.51 7.55
CA ILE A 2 33.00 -18.04 6.49
C ILE A 2 31.74 -17.16 6.45
N PHE A 3 31.84 -15.99 5.83
CA PHE A 3 30.65 -15.22 5.47
C PHE A 3 30.19 -15.72 4.11
N ASN A 4 29.47 -16.84 4.10
CA ASN A 4 28.81 -17.36 2.91
C ASN A 4 27.84 -16.29 2.38
N GLU A 5 27.92 -15.96 1.11
CA GLU A 5 27.28 -14.80 0.46
C GLU A 5 25.74 -14.85 0.41
N ARG A 6 25.13 -15.89 0.99
CA ARG A 6 23.68 -16.08 1.03
C ARG A 6 23.08 -15.47 2.29
N LYS A 7 21.81 -15.06 2.19
CA LYS A 7 21.02 -14.59 3.34
C LYS A 7 21.08 -15.62 4.49
N PRO A 8 21.59 -15.23 5.67
CA PRO A 8 21.76 -16.17 6.77
C PRO A 8 20.39 -16.64 7.29
N PRO A 9 20.25 -17.92 7.71
CA PRO A 9 19.05 -18.40 8.37
C PRO A 9 18.82 -17.65 9.70
N LYS A 10 17.56 -17.59 10.18
CA LYS A 10 17.16 -16.77 11.35
C LYS A 10 18.10 -16.94 12.56
N ASN A 11 18.45 -18.17 12.90
CA ASN A 11 19.34 -18.47 14.04
C ASN A 11 20.74 -17.88 13.85
N ARG A 12 21.27 -17.83 12.61
CA ARG A 12 22.55 -17.18 12.30
C ARG A 12 22.44 -15.66 12.25
N SER A 13 21.32 -15.09 11.83
CA SER A 13 21.09 -13.64 11.90
C SER A 13 21.09 -13.13 13.34
N ILE A 14 20.59 -13.92 14.30
CA ILE A 14 20.65 -13.61 15.73
C ILE A 14 22.09 -13.62 16.24
N VAL A 15 22.86 -14.67 15.90
CA VAL A 15 24.28 -14.76 16.27
C VAL A 15 25.09 -13.60 15.68
N LEU A 16 24.85 -13.25 14.41
CA LEU A 16 25.48 -12.10 13.76
C LEU A 16 25.12 -10.77 14.43
N ALA A 17 23.84 -10.58 14.81
CA ALA A 17 23.40 -9.39 15.53
C ALA A 17 24.13 -9.25 16.88
N ILE A 18 24.29 -10.34 17.64
CA ILE A 18 25.04 -10.35 18.90
C ILE A 18 26.51 -9.98 18.66
N GLN A 19 27.14 -10.56 17.64
CA GLN A 19 28.54 -10.26 17.29
C GLN A 19 28.73 -8.80 16.83
N LEU A 20 27.79 -8.27 16.05
CA LEU A 20 27.80 -6.87 15.57
C LEU A 20 27.42 -5.88 16.67
N SER A 21 26.63 -6.29 17.67
CA SER A 21 26.27 -5.43 18.81
C SER A 21 27.43 -5.10 19.74
N ALA A 22 28.56 -5.80 19.62
CA ALA A 22 29.82 -5.42 20.27
C ALA A 22 30.33 -4.03 19.81
N VAL A 23 29.80 -3.50 18.71
CA VAL A 23 30.11 -2.17 18.15
C VAL A 23 29.01 -1.12 18.45
N GLY A 24 27.94 -1.49 19.16
CA GLY A 24 26.84 -0.59 19.58
C GLY A 24 25.46 -1.25 19.60
N PRO A 25 24.48 -0.74 20.38
CA PRO A 25 23.21 -1.41 20.69
C PRO A 25 22.18 -1.47 19.53
N GLU A 26 22.53 -1.12 18.31
CA GLU A 26 21.54 -0.75 17.28
C GLU A 26 21.25 -1.83 16.23
N VAL A 27 22.01 -2.94 16.21
CA VAL A 27 21.91 -3.94 15.13
C VAL A 27 21.03 -5.13 15.54
N SER A 28 19.73 -5.06 15.25
CA SER A 28 18.81 -6.19 15.46
C SER A 28 18.96 -7.28 14.39
N SER A 29 18.62 -8.52 14.73
CA SER A 29 18.60 -9.64 13.77
C SER A 29 17.67 -9.40 12.57
N GLN A 30 16.64 -8.58 12.76
CA GLN A 30 15.71 -8.15 11.71
C GLN A 30 16.38 -7.17 10.74
N ASN A 31 17.18 -6.23 11.26
CA ASN A 31 17.97 -5.29 10.44
C ASN A 31 19.01 -6.04 9.61
N VAL A 32 19.71 -7.00 10.21
CA VAL A 32 20.63 -7.90 9.51
C VAL A 32 19.91 -8.66 8.39
N GLY A 33 18.74 -9.24 8.69
CA GLY A 33 17.93 -9.94 7.69
C GLY A 33 17.48 -9.06 6.51
N LYS A 34 17.08 -7.81 6.78
CA LYS A 34 16.70 -6.82 5.76
C LYS A 34 17.89 -6.42 4.89
N TYR A 35 19.06 -6.19 5.50
CA TYR A 35 20.29 -5.83 4.78
C TYR A 35 20.64 -6.87 3.71
N TYR A 36 20.72 -8.15 4.08
CA TYR A 36 21.04 -9.21 3.13
C TYR A 36 19.97 -9.38 2.04
N ALA A 37 18.69 -9.24 2.38
CA ALA A 37 17.60 -9.31 1.41
C ALA A 37 17.66 -8.18 0.37
N ASN A 38 17.89 -6.94 0.82
CA ASN A 38 18.00 -5.78 -0.06
C ASN A 38 19.26 -5.86 -0.94
N ARG A 39 20.38 -6.37 -0.40
CA ARG A 39 21.62 -6.58 -1.15
C ARG A 39 21.43 -7.59 -2.27
N LEU A 40 20.84 -8.75 -1.98
CA LEU A 40 20.55 -9.78 -3.00
C LEU A 40 19.63 -9.24 -4.09
N ALA A 41 18.56 -8.52 -3.72
CA ALA A 41 17.67 -7.89 -4.70
C ALA A 41 18.39 -6.88 -5.60
N LYS A 42 19.37 -6.14 -5.04
CA LYS A 42 20.21 -5.21 -5.81
C LYS A 42 21.18 -5.95 -6.75
N GLU A 43 21.81 -7.02 -6.28
CA GLU A 43 22.71 -7.87 -7.08
C GLU A 43 21.97 -8.55 -8.24
N GLU A 44 20.72 -8.98 -8.03
CA GLU A 44 19.82 -9.49 -9.07
C GLU A 44 19.30 -8.41 -10.03
N GLY A 45 19.65 -7.13 -9.80
CA GLY A 45 19.15 -6.01 -10.62
C GLY A 45 17.65 -5.76 -10.46
N ARG A 46 17.02 -6.31 -9.41
CA ARG A 46 15.58 -6.17 -9.20
C ARG A 46 15.28 -4.72 -8.79
N PRO A 47 14.45 -3.98 -9.55
CA PRO A 47 14.10 -2.61 -9.18
C PRO A 47 13.36 -2.60 -7.83
N ARG A 48 13.74 -1.66 -6.96
CA ARG A 48 13.20 -1.53 -5.59
C ARG A 48 11.71 -1.19 -5.59
N ALA A 49 11.23 -0.55 -6.64
CA ALA A 49 9.83 -0.27 -6.91
C ALA A 49 9.55 -0.59 -8.38
N GLN A 50 8.44 -1.28 -8.64
CA GLN A 50 7.91 -1.38 -9.99
C GLN A 50 7.29 -0.03 -10.35
N THR A 51 7.74 0.56 -11.45
CA THR A 51 7.10 1.73 -12.07
C THR A 51 5.71 1.30 -12.54
N LYS A 52 4.69 2.08 -12.19
CA LYS A 52 3.32 1.85 -12.68
C LYS A 52 3.28 2.12 -14.19
N THR A 53 2.51 1.35 -14.94
CA THR A 53 2.31 1.63 -16.37
C THR A 53 1.45 2.89 -16.57
N PRO A 54 1.53 3.56 -17.73
CA PRO A 54 0.67 4.71 -18.02
C PRO A 54 -0.81 4.39 -17.85
N GLU A 55 -1.26 3.21 -18.29
CA GLU A 55 -2.66 2.77 -18.19
C GLU A 55 -3.10 2.63 -16.72
N GLN A 56 -2.25 2.06 -15.87
CA GLN A 56 -2.49 1.98 -14.42
C GLN A 56 -2.59 3.37 -13.78
N ILE A 57 -1.80 4.33 -14.26
CA ILE A 57 -1.83 5.70 -13.76
C ILE A 57 -3.13 6.39 -14.18
N SER A 58 -3.54 6.26 -15.44
CA SER A 58 -4.78 6.86 -15.94
C SER A 58 -6.02 6.40 -15.15
N LEU A 59 -6.15 5.10 -14.87
CA LEU A 59 -7.25 4.58 -14.04
C LEU A 59 -7.26 5.17 -12.62
N LEU A 60 -6.08 5.32 -12.02
CA LEU A 60 -5.95 5.91 -10.68
C LEU A 60 -6.27 7.41 -10.70
N GLU A 61 -5.88 8.14 -11.75
CA GLU A 61 -6.16 9.56 -11.92
C GLU A 61 -7.65 9.83 -12.12
N GLU A 62 -8.33 9.03 -12.95
CA GLU A 62 -9.79 9.11 -13.15
C GLU A 62 -10.53 8.92 -11.82
N ALA A 63 -10.22 7.86 -11.09
CA ALA A 63 -10.86 7.60 -9.81
C ALA A 63 -10.51 8.63 -8.72
N PHE A 64 -9.33 9.24 -8.79
CA PHE A 64 -8.94 10.31 -7.87
C PHE A 64 -9.69 11.62 -8.16
N ALA A 65 -10.00 11.88 -9.43
CA ALA A 65 -10.82 13.02 -9.83
C ALA A 65 -12.29 12.85 -9.40
N GLU A 66 -12.80 11.61 -9.38
CA GLU A 66 -14.11 11.28 -8.80
C GLU A 66 -14.13 11.49 -7.28
N ASP A 67 -13.21 10.83 -6.55
CA ASP A 67 -13.12 10.88 -5.10
C ASP A 67 -11.68 10.70 -4.62
N MET A 68 -11.15 11.71 -3.92
CA MET A 68 -9.80 11.69 -3.34
C MET A 68 -9.67 10.69 -2.17
N TYR A 69 -10.80 10.21 -1.64
CA TYR A 69 -10.94 9.28 -0.51
C TYR A 69 -11.90 8.12 -0.82
N PRO A 70 -11.57 7.29 -1.83
CA PRO A 70 -12.47 6.25 -2.33
C PRO A 70 -12.96 5.33 -1.20
N THR A 71 -14.22 4.93 -1.31
CA THR A 71 -14.84 3.92 -0.44
C THR A 71 -14.06 2.59 -0.50
N THR A 72 -14.23 1.72 0.50
CA THR A 72 -13.51 0.44 0.50
C THR A 72 -13.91 -0.43 -0.70
N ALA A 73 -15.17 -0.39 -1.13
CA ALA A 73 -15.64 -1.09 -2.33
C ALA A 73 -14.94 -0.57 -3.60
N ARG A 74 -14.94 0.75 -3.83
CA ARG A 74 -14.24 1.37 -4.97
C ARG A 74 -12.75 1.09 -4.94
N PHE A 75 -12.14 1.11 -3.76
CA PHE A 75 -10.73 0.79 -3.60
C PHE A 75 -10.41 -0.67 -3.97
N ILE A 76 -11.28 -1.63 -3.65
CA ILE A 76 -11.12 -3.03 -4.05
C ILE A 76 -11.22 -3.18 -5.58
N VAL A 77 -12.17 -2.49 -6.21
CA VAL A 77 -12.29 -2.42 -7.68
C VAL A 77 -11.00 -1.90 -8.30
N LEU A 78 -10.46 -0.78 -7.81
CA LEU A 78 -9.19 -0.21 -8.30
C LEU A 78 -8.00 -1.14 -8.14
N VAL A 79 -7.90 -1.85 -7.01
CA VAL A 79 -6.84 -2.84 -6.79
C VAL A 79 -6.92 -3.98 -7.79
N HIS A 80 -8.13 -4.41 -8.15
CA HIS A 80 -8.34 -5.46 -9.14
C HIS A 80 -8.05 -4.97 -10.57
N GLU A 81 -8.61 -3.84 -10.98
CA GLU A 81 -8.45 -3.28 -12.34
C GLU A 81 -7.01 -2.89 -12.66
N THR A 82 -6.29 -2.32 -11.70
CA THR A 82 -4.90 -1.89 -11.91
C THR A 82 -3.89 -3.02 -11.75
N ASP A 83 -4.29 -4.18 -11.23
CA ASP A 83 -3.41 -5.28 -10.79
C ASP A 83 -2.28 -4.80 -9.84
N LEU A 84 -2.53 -3.71 -9.12
CA LEU A 84 -1.60 -3.15 -8.14
C LEU A 84 -1.96 -3.65 -6.74
N LYS A 85 -0.94 -3.85 -5.91
CA LYS A 85 -1.17 -4.21 -4.51
C LYS A 85 -1.95 -3.09 -3.81
N LYS A 86 -2.81 -3.45 -2.86
CA LYS A 86 -3.49 -2.53 -1.93
C LYS A 86 -2.58 -1.41 -1.41
N THR A 87 -1.35 -1.75 -1.01
CA THR A 87 -0.38 -0.78 -0.50
C THR A 87 0.13 0.19 -1.56
N GLN A 88 0.27 -0.24 -2.81
CA GLN A 88 0.70 0.60 -3.92
C GLN A 88 -0.37 1.61 -4.33
N VAL A 89 -1.64 1.18 -4.35
CA VAL A 89 -2.79 2.06 -4.59
C VAL A 89 -2.92 3.07 -3.44
N SER A 90 -2.89 2.60 -2.18
CA SER A 90 -3.02 3.46 -1.00
C SER A 90 -1.90 4.52 -0.91
N ALA A 91 -0.65 4.11 -1.19
CA ALA A 91 0.48 5.03 -1.22
C ALA A 91 0.37 6.05 -2.37
N TRP A 92 -0.20 5.67 -3.51
CA TRP A 92 -0.41 6.57 -4.63
C TRP A 92 -1.45 7.65 -4.29
N PHE A 93 -2.60 7.28 -3.71
CA PHE A 93 -3.62 8.25 -3.27
C PHE A 93 -3.06 9.22 -2.20
N ALA A 94 -2.29 8.70 -1.24
CA ALA A 94 -1.62 9.55 -0.25
C ALA A 94 -0.64 10.53 -0.89
N TYR A 95 0.15 10.07 -1.87
CA TYR A 95 1.08 10.91 -2.61
C TYR A 95 0.37 12.01 -3.41
N GLN A 96 -0.76 11.71 -4.07
CA GLN A 96 -1.51 12.72 -4.83
C GLN A 96 -2.10 13.80 -3.93
N ARG A 97 -2.65 13.44 -2.76
CA ARG A 97 -3.14 14.43 -1.78
C ARG A 97 -2.02 15.36 -1.31
N ASP A 98 -0.89 14.78 -0.94
CA ASP A 98 0.29 15.54 -0.49
C ASP A 98 0.85 16.41 -1.64
N LYS A 99 0.84 15.92 -2.89
CA LYS A 99 1.22 16.72 -4.06
C LYS A 99 0.36 17.98 -4.18
N ILE A 100 -0.96 17.88 -4.03
CA ILE A 100 -1.89 19.03 -4.07
C ILE A 100 -1.60 20.01 -2.92
N GLU A 101 -1.32 19.51 -1.72
CA GLU A 101 -0.96 20.33 -0.56
C GLU A 101 0.34 21.13 -0.82
N ARG A 102 1.37 20.49 -1.41
CA ARG A 102 2.64 21.15 -1.74
C ARG A 102 2.55 22.16 -2.88
N GLU A 103 1.64 21.94 -3.83
CA GLU A 103 1.45 22.81 -5.01
C GLU A 103 0.58 24.06 -4.71
N GLY A 104 0.20 24.28 -3.45
CA GLY A 104 -0.47 25.51 -2.99
C GLY A 104 -1.98 25.43 -2.84
N GLY A 105 -2.54 24.22 -2.70
CA GLY A 105 -3.98 24.03 -2.47
C GLY A 105 -4.42 24.42 -1.06
N ASP A 106 -4.79 25.68 -0.85
CA ASP A 106 -5.46 26.18 0.37
C ASP A 106 -6.90 25.64 0.56
N LEU A 107 -7.33 24.72 -0.32
CA LEU A 107 -8.67 24.13 -0.38
C LEU A 107 -8.84 22.89 0.51
N PHE A 108 -7.74 22.27 0.97
CA PHE A 108 -7.79 20.99 1.68
C PHE A 108 -8.01 21.13 3.19
N SER A 109 -7.47 22.20 3.79
CA SER A 109 -7.58 22.44 5.23
C SER A 109 -8.97 22.92 5.67
N SER A 110 -9.74 23.57 4.79
CA SER A 110 -10.99 24.24 5.18
C SER A 110 -12.25 23.36 5.08
N ASN A 111 -12.24 22.29 4.27
CA ASN A 111 -13.44 21.47 4.01
C ASN A 111 -13.56 20.19 4.86
N PHE A 112 -12.60 19.87 5.74
CA PHE A 112 -12.61 18.58 6.48
C PHE A 112 -12.41 18.68 8.00
N SER A 113 -12.71 19.84 8.59
CA SER A 113 -12.97 19.93 10.03
C SER A 113 -14.43 19.56 10.33
N GLY A 114 -14.85 18.33 9.98
CA GLY A 114 -16.25 17.93 10.13
C GLY A 114 -16.55 16.52 9.66
N ASP A 115 -15.97 15.51 10.33
CA ASP A 115 -16.68 14.30 10.81
C ASP A 115 -15.67 13.17 11.10
N GLY A 116 -15.13 13.15 12.32
CA GLY A 116 -14.21 12.11 12.79
C GLY A 116 -14.86 10.74 13.00
N ILE A 117 -16.16 10.59 12.71
CA ILE A 117 -16.93 9.35 12.90
C ILE A 117 -16.78 8.41 11.68
N GLU A 118 -16.69 8.93 10.45
CA GLU A 118 -16.76 8.11 9.23
C GLU A 118 -15.46 7.35 8.91
N ALA A 119 -14.29 7.99 9.08
CA ALA A 119 -12.99 7.36 8.86
C ALA A 119 -12.72 6.17 9.80
N SER A 120 -13.24 6.23 11.04
CA SER A 120 -13.14 5.16 12.03
C SER A 120 -14.03 3.96 11.68
N ALA A 121 -15.24 4.21 11.15
CA ALA A 121 -16.12 3.17 10.62
C ALA A 121 -15.52 2.48 9.37
N ARG A 122 -14.90 3.26 8.47
CA ARG A 122 -14.21 2.77 7.27
C ARG A 122 -13.08 1.78 7.61
N GLY A 123 -12.32 2.00 8.69
CA GLY A 123 -11.24 1.10 9.13
C GLY A 123 -11.72 -0.28 9.63
N ASN A 124 -12.83 -0.32 10.35
CA ASN A 124 -13.38 -1.56 10.92
C ASN A 124 -14.09 -2.43 9.88
N ALA A 125 -14.89 -1.83 8.97
CA ALA A 125 -15.59 -2.55 7.91
C ALA A 125 -14.67 -3.01 6.77
N ALA A 126 -13.55 -2.31 6.54
CA ALA A 126 -12.62 -2.68 5.48
C ALA A 126 -11.97 -4.06 5.69
N SER A 127 -11.66 -4.40 6.95
CA SER A 127 -10.92 -5.65 7.25
C SER A 127 -11.66 -6.92 6.82
N PRO A 128 -12.97 -7.08 7.09
CA PRO A 128 -13.79 -8.15 6.51
C PRO A 128 -13.83 -8.17 4.97
N MET A 129 -14.00 -7.01 4.32
CA MET A 129 -14.07 -6.92 2.85
C MET A 129 -12.78 -7.40 2.18
N TRP A 130 -11.62 -7.01 2.72
CA TRP A 130 -10.32 -7.51 2.25
C TRP A 130 -10.12 -9.01 2.47
N ARG A 131 -10.75 -9.61 3.48
CA ARG A 131 -10.71 -11.07 3.67
C ARG A 131 -11.56 -11.79 2.64
N LYS A 132 -12.73 -11.25 2.29
CA LYS A 132 -13.58 -11.77 1.21
C LYS A 132 -12.85 -11.71 -0.14
N TYR A 133 -12.31 -10.54 -0.48
CA TYR A 133 -11.51 -10.36 -1.71
C TYR A 133 -10.35 -11.36 -1.81
N LYS A 134 -9.61 -11.61 -0.73
CA LYS A 134 -8.51 -12.59 -0.74
C LYS A 134 -8.98 -14.03 -0.91
N LYS A 135 -10.21 -14.34 -0.52
CA LYS A 135 -10.80 -15.68 -0.63
C LYS A 135 -11.29 -15.94 -2.05
N ASP A 136 -11.90 -14.94 -2.68
CA ASP A 136 -12.42 -14.99 -4.04
C ASP A 136 -12.26 -13.61 -4.70
N PRO A 137 -11.12 -13.35 -5.37
CA PRO A 137 -10.84 -12.03 -5.95
C PRO A 137 -11.83 -11.63 -7.02
N GLU A 138 -12.17 -12.55 -7.93
CA GLU A 138 -13.01 -12.27 -9.09
C GLU A 138 -14.47 -12.14 -8.69
N GLY A 139 -15.02 -13.10 -7.93
CA GLY A 139 -16.42 -13.04 -7.53
C GLY A 139 -16.72 -11.84 -6.63
N TYR A 140 -15.80 -11.51 -5.72
CA TYR A 140 -15.94 -10.34 -4.87
C TYR A 140 -15.70 -9.03 -5.62
N TYR A 141 -14.83 -9.01 -6.63
CA TYR A 141 -14.66 -7.86 -7.51
C TYR A 141 -15.98 -7.51 -8.22
N GLN A 142 -16.66 -8.50 -8.78
CA GLN A 142 -17.96 -8.30 -9.45
C GLN A 142 -19.02 -7.77 -8.46
N GLU A 143 -19.10 -8.34 -7.25
CA GLU A 143 -19.98 -7.84 -6.17
C GLU A 143 -19.70 -6.36 -5.83
N MET A 144 -18.43 -5.98 -5.71
CA MET A 144 -18.04 -4.60 -5.40
C MET A 144 -18.26 -3.64 -6.58
N LEU A 145 -18.10 -4.11 -7.81
CA LEU A 145 -18.38 -3.31 -9.01
C LEU A 145 -19.86 -2.97 -9.12
N GLU A 146 -20.74 -3.94 -8.83
CA GLU A 146 -22.19 -3.72 -8.76
C GLU A 146 -22.57 -2.76 -7.62
N GLU A 147 -21.91 -2.85 -6.46
CA GLU A 147 -22.14 -1.95 -5.32
C GLU A 147 -21.76 -0.50 -5.65
N VAL A 148 -20.61 -0.29 -6.30
CA VAL A 148 -20.17 1.03 -6.76
C VAL A 148 -21.16 1.60 -7.79
N GLY A 149 -21.61 0.78 -8.74
CA GLY A 149 -22.61 1.20 -9.73
C GLY A 149 -23.98 1.53 -9.13
N ARG A 150 -24.41 0.83 -8.08
CA ARG A 150 -25.67 1.09 -7.38
C ARG A 150 -25.64 2.39 -6.57
N GLY A 151 -24.48 2.75 -6.02
CA GLY A 151 -24.30 3.99 -5.26
C GLY A 151 -24.41 5.26 -6.11
N MET A 152 -23.94 5.22 -7.37
CA MET A 152 -23.98 6.38 -8.28
C MET A 152 -25.34 6.66 -8.92
N ALA A 153 -26.27 5.69 -8.93
CA ALA A 153 -27.59 5.84 -9.55
C ALA A 153 -28.65 6.53 -8.65
N SER A 154 -28.25 7.06 -7.49
CA SER A 154 -29.16 7.65 -6.49
C SER A 154 -28.96 9.15 -6.26
N GLU A 155 -28.13 9.82 -7.08
CA GLU A 155 -27.94 11.28 -7.08
C GLU A 155 -28.36 11.87 -8.44
N ASP A 156 -29.66 11.80 -8.73
CA ASP A 156 -30.34 12.59 -9.79
C ASP A 156 -31.64 13.18 -9.21
#